data_AF-A0A9W6QFF9-F1
#
_entry.id   AF-A0A9W6QFF9-F1
#
_cell.length_a   1.000
_cell.length_b   1.000
_cell.length_c   1.000
_cell.angle_alpha   90.00
_cell.angle_beta   90.00
_cell.angle_gamma   90.00
#
_symmetry.space_group_name_H-M   'P 1'
#
loop_
_entity.id
_entity.type
_entity.pdbx_description
1 polymer ?
#
loop_
_entity_poly.entity_id
_entity_poly.type
_entity_poly.pdbx_seq_one_letter_code
_entity_poly.pdbx_strand_id
1 'polypeptide(L)'
;MAKSEAQTWAQRMTEHLAEVGGVTVAPESIKPYFSNCEGKNGEVVEDGRYTLAYHAASTVPVDQHPEAVRKIRAALEKEGFRITGYRETVDGQPDVLLYAKHDEGRYFIDVGTTGGVHWLSISVSTRCLMPPSASSTAQK
;
A
#
# COMPACT_ATOMS: atom_id res chain seq x y z
N MET A 1 14.64 1.54 8.69
CA MET A 1 14.43 2.14 7.35
C MET A 1 14.11 3.60 7.57
N ALA A 2 14.76 4.51 6.86
CA ALA A 2 14.44 5.93 6.97
C ALA A 2 13.08 6.24 6.30
N LYS A 3 12.41 7.33 6.70
CA LYS A 3 11.11 7.72 6.12
C LYS A 3 11.17 7.88 4.60
N SER A 4 12.24 8.50 4.09
CA SER A 4 12.47 8.67 2.66
C SER A 4 12.62 7.33 1.93
N GLU A 5 13.41 6.41 2.47
CA GLU A 5 13.57 5.05 1.91
C GLU A 5 12.24 4.29 1.87
N ALA A 6 11.45 4.38 2.95
CA ALA A 6 10.14 3.75 3.02
C ALA A 6 9.18 4.33 1.97
N GLN A 7 9.18 5.64 1.78
CA GLN A 7 8.36 6.30 0.75
C GLN A 7 8.80 5.90 -0.66
N THR A 8 10.11 5.92 -0.97
CA THR A 8 10.62 5.51 -2.29
C THR A 8 10.29 4.05 -2.58
N TRP A 9 10.41 3.17 -1.59
CA TRP A 9 10.03 1.77 -1.75
C TRP A 9 8.52 1.64 -1.99
N ALA A 10 7.68 2.34 -1.22
CA ALA A 10 6.23 2.28 -1.36
C ALA A 10 5.76 2.84 -2.72
N GLN A 11 6.38 3.93 -3.18
CA GLN A 11 6.16 4.49 -4.51
C GLN A 11 6.44 3.44 -5.60
N ARG A 12 7.63 2.83 -5.60
CA ARG A 12 7.99 1.80 -6.58
C ARG A 12 7.04 0.61 -6.56
N MET A 13 6.59 0.20 -5.37
CA MET A 13 5.60 -0.85 -5.24
C MET A 13 4.27 -0.42 -5.87
N THR A 14 3.77 0.78 -5.59
CA THR A 14 2.52 1.25 -6.23
C THR A 14 2.64 1.40 -7.74
N GLU A 15 3.78 1.86 -8.25
CA GLU A 15 4.06 1.97 -9.69
C GLU A 15 4.06 0.59 -10.35
N HIS A 16 4.73 -0.38 -9.73
CA HIS A 16 4.74 -1.77 -10.18
C HIS A 16 3.33 -2.38 -10.21
N LEU A 17 2.54 -2.20 -9.13
CA LEU A 17 1.17 -2.70 -9.07
C LEU A 17 0.26 -2.04 -10.12
N ALA A 18 0.48 -0.76 -10.41
CA ALA A 18 -0.23 -0.05 -11.46
C ALA A 18 0.13 -0.62 -12.85
N GLU A 19 1.43 -0.82 -13.11
CA GLU A 19 1.93 -1.40 -14.36
C GLU A 19 1.36 -2.80 -14.61
N VAL A 20 1.45 -3.73 -13.64
CA VAL A 20 0.90 -5.08 -13.80
C VAL A 20 -0.62 -5.08 -13.91
N GLY A 21 -1.29 -4.13 -13.23
CA GLY A 21 -2.73 -3.91 -13.35
C GLY A 21 -3.14 -3.35 -14.71
N GLY A 22 -2.20 -2.81 -15.49
CA GLY A 22 -2.48 -2.10 -16.73
C GLY A 22 -3.21 -0.78 -16.51
N VAL A 23 -2.93 -0.11 -15.38
CA VAL A 23 -3.61 1.12 -14.96
C VAL A 23 -2.62 2.25 -14.79
N THR A 24 -3.07 3.49 -15.03
CA THR A 24 -2.26 4.69 -14.83
C THR A 24 -2.66 5.36 -13.53
N VAL A 25 -1.69 5.65 -12.66
CA VAL A 25 -1.91 6.43 -11.43
C VAL A 25 -1.98 7.91 -11.78
N ALA A 26 -2.96 8.60 -11.21
CA ALA A 26 -3.06 10.05 -11.25
C ALA A 26 -2.02 10.67 -10.30
N PRO A 27 -1.00 11.42 -10.78
CA PRO A 27 0.08 11.91 -9.92
C PRO A 27 -0.41 12.77 -8.75
N GLU A 28 -1.47 13.55 -8.96
CA GLU A 28 -2.10 14.41 -7.95
C GLU A 28 -2.85 13.64 -6.86
N SER A 29 -3.15 12.36 -7.09
CA SER A 29 -3.79 11.49 -6.09
C SER A 29 -2.82 10.94 -5.06
N ILE A 30 -1.51 11.03 -5.33
CA ILE A 30 -0.47 10.42 -4.51
C ILE A 30 -0.40 11.11 -3.15
N LYS A 31 -0.59 10.34 -2.07
CA LYS A 31 -0.59 10.83 -0.69
C LYS A 31 0.21 9.90 0.23
N PRO A 32 1.48 10.20 0.52
CA PRO A 32 2.20 9.56 1.60
C PRO A 32 1.72 10.12 2.95
N TYR A 33 1.34 9.25 3.86
CA TYR A 33 0.95 9.58 5.22
C TYR A 33 1.84 8.85 6.21
N PHE A 34 2.52 9.62 7.07
CA PHE A 34 3.31 9.08 8.16
C PHE A 34 2.62 9.33 9.49
N SER A 35 2.54 8.32 10.33
CA SER A 35 2.04 8.43 11.70
C SER A 35 2.97 7.75 12.69
N ASN A 36 2.76 8.04 13.97
CA ASN A 36 3.44 7.34 15.05
C ASN A 36 2.97 5.88 15.11
N CYS A 37 3.82 5.00 15.63
CA CYS A 37 3.37 3.66 15.95
C CYS A 37 2.52 3.68 17.22
N GLU A 38 1.33 3.11 17.14
CA GLU A 38 0.41 2.99 18.26
C GLU A 38 0.31 1.52 18.70
N GLY A 39 0.39 1.31 20.02
CA GLY A 39 0.12 0.05 20.67
C GLY A 39 -1.37 -0.28 20.70
N LYS A 40 -1.72 -1.47 21.21
CA LYS A 40 -3.10 -1.97 21.22
C LYS A 40 -4.07 -1.05 21.98
N ASN A 41 -3.59 -0.30 22.98
CA ASN A 41 -4.40 0.62 23.77
C ASN A 41 -4.09 2.10 23.43
N GLY A 42 -3.53 2.38 22.25
CA GLY A 42 -3.15 3.73 21.83
C GLY A 42 -1.85 4.23 22.44
N GLU A 43 -1.01 3.33 22.98
CA GLU A 43 0.27 3.72 23.53
C GLU A 43 1.21 4.17 22.42
N VAL A 44 1.75 5.39 22.54
CA VAL A 44 2.77 5.92 21.64
C VAL A 44 4.10 5.96 22.38
N VAL A 45 5.15 5.44 21.73
CA VAL A 45 6.53 5.56 22.23
C VAL A 45 7.24 6.66 21.43
N GLU A 46 7.80 7.64 22.13
CA GLU A 46 8.55 8.76 21.55
C GLU A 46 10.00 8.36 21.20
N ASP A 47 10.19 7.25 20.49
CA ASP A 47 11.49 6.75 20.04
C ASP A 47 11.69 6.87 18.52
N GLY A 48 10.84 7.64 17.85
CA GLY A 48 10.91 7.94 16.43
C GLY A 48 10.35 6.86 15.52
N ARG A 49 9.83 5.76 16.07
CA ARG A 49 9.12 4.73 15.29
C ARG A 49 7.90 5.31 14.59
N TYR A 50 7.65 4.83 13.38
CA TYR A 50 6.58 5.32 12.53
C TYR A 50 5.92 4.22 11.71
N THR A 51 4.73 4.51 11.20
CA THR A 51 4.12 3.76 10.08
C THR A 51 4.01 4.66 8.86
N LEU A 52 3.94 4.06 7.69
CA LEU A 52 3.65 4.72 6.42
C LEU A 52 2.40 4.08 5.82
N ALA A 53 1.48 4.91 5.35
CA ALA A 53 0.48 4.54 4.36
C ALA A 53 0.69 5.38 3.11
N TYR A 54 1.02 4.74 2.00
CA TYR A 54 1.22 5.39 0.71
C TYR A 54 0.02 5.08 -0.18
N HIS A 55 -0.75 6.10 -0.52
CA HIS A 55 -1.96 5.97 -1.32
C HIS A 55 -1.75 6.55 -2.72
N ALA A 56 -2.26 5.86 -3.73
CA ALA A 56 -2.29 6.28 -5.12
C ALA A 56 -3.63 5.85 -5.74
N ALA A 57 -4.24 6.69 -6.55
CA ALA A 57 -5.48 6.36 -7.26
C ALA A 57 -5.25 6.34 -8.77
N SER A 58 -5.90 5.41 -9.45
CA SER A 58 -5.96 5.35 -10.90
C SER A 58 -7.30 5.88 -11.42
N THR A 59 -7.25 6.52 -12.59
CA THR A 59 -8.41 7.02 -13.34
C THR A 59 -8.98 5.99 -14.31
N VAL A 60 -8.61 4.71 -14.16
CA VAL A 60 -9.14 3.64 -15.00
C VAL A 60 -10.67 3.54 -14.84
N PRO A 61 -11.43 3.29 -15.92
CA PRO A 61 -12.88 3.08 -15.83
C PRO A 61 -13.28 1.94 -14.89
N VAL A 62 -14.41 2.12 -14.19
CA VAL A 62 -14.91 1.20 -13.15
C VAL A 62 -15.16 -0.22 -13.65
N ASP A 63 -15.59 -0.38 -14.90
CA ASP A 63 -15.81 -1.66 -15.57
C ASP A 63 -14.51 -2.45 -15.80
N GLN A 64 -13.36 -1.77 -15.80
CA GLN A 64 -12.04 -2.38 -15.93
C GLN A 64 -11.40 -2.73 -14.57
N HIS A 65 -11.95 -2.25 -13.43
CA HIS A 65 -11.41 -2.55 -12.11
C HIS A 65 -11.28 -4.07 -11.85
N PRO A 66 -12.27 -4.93 -12.19
CA PRO A 66 -12.16 -6.37 -11.99
C PRO A 66 -11.02 -7.02 -12.78
N GLU A 67 -10.71 -6.53 -13.98
CA GLU A 67 -9.58 -7.03 -14.75
C GLU A 67 -8.25 -6.60 -14.11
N ALA A 68 -8.12 -5.33 -13.74
CA ALA A 68 -6.93 -4.79 -13.09
C ALA A 68 -6.62 -5.54 -11.78
N VAL A 69 -7.62 -5.73 -10.92
CA VAL A 69 -7.43 -6.41 -9.62
C VAL A 69 -7.07 -7.88 -9.79
N ARG A 70 -7.58 -8.57 -10.84
CA ARG A 70 -7.19 -9.95 -11.17
C ARG A 70 -5.71 -10.06 -11.54
N LYS A 71 -5.22 -9.14 -12.38
CA LYS A 71 -3.80 -9.08 -12.78
C LYS A 71 -2.90 -8.80 -11.57
N ILE A 72 -3.29 -7.82 -10.75
CA ILE A 72 -2.56 -7.46 -9.53
C ILE A 72 -2.51 -8.65 -8.55
N ARG A 73 -3.64 -9.33 -8.32
CA ARG A 73 -3.69 -10.52 -7.47
C ARG A 73 -2.71 -11.58 -7.95
N ALA A 74 -2.74 -11.91 -9.25
CA ALA A 74 -1.88 -12.93 -9.83
C ALA A 74 -0.38 -12.57 -9.74
N ALA A 75 -0.04 -11.28 -9.85
CA ALA A 75 1.34 -10.81 -9.66
C ALA A 75 1.79 -10.95 -8.20
N LEU A 76 0.96 -10.47 -7.26
CA LEU A 76 1.22 -10.56 -5.82
C LEU A 76 1.42 -12.01 -5.36
N GLU A 77 0.57 -12.94 -5.81
CA GLU A 77 0.71 -14.37 -5.51
C GLU A 77 2.04 -14.95 -6.01
N LYS A 78 2.47 -14.58 -7.22
CA LYS A 78 3.77 -15.01 -7.78
C LYS A 78 4.95 -14.42 -7.01
N GLU A 79 4.78 -13.23 -6.44
CA GLU A 79 5.78 -12.53 -5.63
C GLU A 79 5.78 -12.98 -4.16
N GLY A 80 5.00 -14.01 -3.80
CA GLY A 80 5.00 -14.59 -2.46
C GLY A 80 4.09 -13.86 -1.45
N PHE A 81 3.24 -12.95 -1.92
CA PHE A 81 2.20 -12.39 -1.06
C PHE A 81 1.06 -13.39 -0.88
N ARG A 82 0.56 -13.45 0.35
CA ARG A 82 -0.67 -14.16 0.69
C ARG A 82 -1.86 -13.22 0.54
N ILE A 83 -2.83 -13.62 -0.26
CA ILE A 83 -4.10 -12.91 -0.39
C ILE A 83 -4.96 -13.20 0.84
N THR A 84 -5.49 -12.15 1.45
CA THR A 84 -6.26 -12.21 2.71
C THR A 84 -7.68 -11.68 2.58
N GLY A 85 -7.98 -11.02 1.47
CA GLY A 85 -9.32 -10.59 1.08
C GLY A 85 -9.35 -10.39 -0.43
N TYR A 86 -10.45 -10.78 -1.07
CA TYR A 86 -10.63 -10.62 -2.50
C TYR A 86 -12.13 -10.53 -2.85
N ARG A 87 -12.49 -9.53 -3.65
CA ARG A 87 -13.83 -9.34 -4.21
C ARG A 87 -13.72 -8.54 -5.50
N GLU A 88 -14.61 -8.82 -6.46
CA GLU A 88 -14.68 -8.07 -7.72
C GLU A 88 -15.95 -7.22 -7.84
N THR A 89 -17.05 -7.68 -7.23
CA THR A 89 -18.37 -7.04 -7.34
C THR A 89 -19.12 -7.04 -6.02
N VAL A 90 -20.02 -6.06 -5.88
CA VAL A 90 -21.06 -5.98 -4.85
C VAL A 90 -22.38 -5.72 -5.57
N ASP A 91 -23.42 -6.52 -5.28
CA ASP A 91 -24.74 -6.40 -5.90
C ASP A 91 -24.72 -6.35 -7.45
N GLY A 92 -23.79 -7.07 -8.06
CA GLY A 92 -23.61 -7.14 -9.51
C GLY A 92 -22.90 -5.93 -10.14
N GLN A 93 -22.49 -4.95 -9.35
CA GLN A 93 -21.70 -3.79 -9.81
C GLN A 93 -20.22 -3.96 -9.46
N PRO A 94 -19.28 -3.46 -10.30
CA PRO A 94 -17.86 -3.51 -9.98
C PRO A 94 -17.53 -2.72 -8.71
N ASP A 95 -17.04 -3.44 -7.72
CA ASP A 95 -16.59 -2.94 -6.42
C ASP A 95 -15.51 -3.90 -5.93
N VAL A 96 -14.29 -3.59 -6.36
CA VAL A 96 -13.16 -4.48 -6.13
C VAL A 96 -12.56 -4.23 -4.75
N LEU A 97 -12.07 -5.30 -4.16
CA LEU A 97 -11.28 -5.28 -2.94
C LEU A 97 -10.24 -6.37 -3.04
N LEU A 98 -9.01 -6.05 -2.71
CA LEU A 98 -7.90 -6.98 -2.65
C LEU A 98 -6.99 -6.58 -1.49
N TYR A 99 -6.82 -7.50 -0.55
CA TYR A 99 -5.91 -7.35 0.57
C TYR A 99 -4.82 -8.40 0.49
N ALA A 100 -3.57 -7.99 0.52
CA ALA A 100 -2.44 -8.91 0.48
C ALA A 100 -1.40 -8.59 1.57
N LYS A 101 -0.76 -9.64 2.09
CA LYS A 101 0.30 -9.57 3.09
C LYS A 101 1.49 -10.37 2.62
N HIS A 102 2.70 -9.84 2.82
CA HIS A 102 3.91 -10.63 2.67
C HIS A 102 4.29 -11.17 4.06
N ASP A 103 4.47 -12.49 4.22
CA ASP A 103 4.65 -13.06 5.57
C ASP A 103 6.01 -12.69 6.18
N GLU A 104 7.05 -12.58 5.35
CA GLU A 104 8.37 -12.06 5.76
C GLU A 104 8.44 -10.53 5.72
N GLY A 105 7.53 -9.92 4.95
CA GLY A 105 7.56 -8.50 4.65
C GLY A 105 6.74 -7.74 5.67
N ARG A 106 7.22 -6.57 6.08
CA ARG A 106 6.49 -5.71 7.03
C ARG A 106 5.48 -4.83 6.31
N TYR A 107 4.75 -5.38 5.33
CA TYR A 107 3.92 -4.61 4.41
C TYR A 107 2.54 -5.22 4.19
N PHE A 108 1.59 -4.34 3.94
CA PHE A 108 0.21 -4.65 3.61
C PHE A 108 -0.15 -3.92 2.31
N ILE A 109 -0.76 -4.63 1.38
CA ILE A 109 -1.26 -4.09 0.12
C ILE A 109 -2.78 -4.08 0.21
N ASP A 110 -3.36 -2.94 -0.14
CA ASP A 110 -4.79 -2.73 -0.28
C ASP A 110 -5.07 -2.14 -1.66
N VAL A 111 -5.84 -2.85 -2.47
CA VAL A 111 -6.35 -2.35 -3.74
C VAL A 111 -7.86 -2.40 -3.70
N GLY A 112 -8.52 -1.28 -4.03
CA GLY A 112 -9.97 -1.21 -3.91
C GLY A 112 -10.62 -0.14 -4.76
N THR A 113 -11.89 -0.35 -5.07
CA THR A 113 -12.76 0.69 -5.63
C THR A 113 -13.06 1.72 -4.54
N THR A 114 -12.80 3.01 -4.80
CA THR A 114 -13.00 4.10 -3.83
C THR A 114 -13.71 5.31 -4.46
N GLY A 115 -14.03 6.32 -3.63
CA GLY A 115 -14.62 7.58 -4.09
C GLY A 115 -16.01 7.44 -4.70
N GLY A 116 -16.86 6.57 -4.13
CA GLY A 116 -18.20 6.33 -4.67
C GLY A 116 -18.19 5.61 -6.01
N VAL A 117 -17.31 4.61 -6.15
CA VAL A 117 -17.11 3.73 -7.32
C VAL A 117 -16.37 4.30 -8.53
N HIS A 118 -15.62 5.40 -8.37
CA HIS A 118 -14.96 6.06 -9.51
C HIS A 118 -13.46 5.79 -9.65
N TRP A 119 -12.77 5.46 -8.56
CA TRP A 119 -11.31 5.35 -8.58
C TRP A 119 -10.85 3.97 -8.14
N LEU A 120 -9.87 3.41 -8.83
CA LEU A 120 -9.13 2.25 -8.33
C LEU A 120 -7.97 2.76 -7.46
N SER A 121 -8.09 2.59 -6.15
CA SER A 121 -7.03 2.92 -5.19
C SER A 121 -6.04 1.77 -5.07
N ILE A 122 -4.75 2.10 -5.01
CA ILE A 122 -3.64 1.23 -4.67
C ILE A 122 -2.95 1.84 -3.46
N SER A 123 -2.91 1.09 -2.37
CA SER A 123 -2.36 1.53 -1.10
C SER A 123 -1.35 0.52 -0.58
N VAL A 124 -0.21 1.03 -0.12
CA VAL A 124 0.87 0.24 0.49
C VAL A 124 1.10 0.78 1.88
N SER A 125 0.90 -0.08 2.88
CA SER A 125 1.09 0.27 4.28
C SER A 125 2.20 -0.54 4.90
N THR A 126 3.04 0.10 5.70
CA THR A 126 4.09 -0.57 6.47
C THR A 126 3.55 -0.95 7.85
N ARG A 127 4.11 -2.00 8.46
CA ARG A 127 4.06 -2.14 9.92
C ARG A 127 4.90 -1.03 10.55
N CYS A 128 4.93 -1.02 11.89
CA CYS A 128 5.82 -0.16 12.63
C CYS A 128 7.28 -0.34 12.20
N LEU A 129 7.90 0.74 11.72
CA LEU A 129 9.28 0.81 11.30
C LEU A 129 10.07 1.64 12.31
N MET A 130 11.26 1.15 12.64
CA MET A 130 12.27 1.91 13.37
C MET A 130 13.16 2.63 12.34
N PRO A 131 13.28 3.97 12.40
CA PRO A 131 14.30 4.67 11.62
C PRO A 131 15.69 4.19 12.08
N PRO A 132 16.70 4.17 11.18
CA PRO A 132 18.06 3.93 11.62
C PRO A 132 18.40 4.95 12.71
N SER A 133 18.98 4.50 13.82
CA SER A 133 19.53 5.43 14.80
C SER A 133 20.55 6.30 14.09
N ALA A 134 20.49 7.62 14.29
CA ALA A 134 21.61 8.47 13.95
C ALA A 134 22.82 7.84 14.65
N SER A 135 23.74 7.29 13.88
CA SER A 135 24.94 6.71 14.45
C SER A 135 25.59 7.82 15.25
N SER A 136 25.66 7.62 16.57
CA SER A 136 26.53 8.41 17.42
C SER A 136 27.89 8.40 16.74
N THR A 137 28.30 9.55 16.22
CA THR A 137 29.69 9.80 15.83
C THR A 137 30.49 9.84 17.14
N ALA A 138 30.70 8.67 17.74
CA ALA A 138 31.75 8.47 18.72
C ALA A 138 33.06 8.36 17.93
N GLN A 139 33.53 9.50 17.41
CA GLN A 139 34.93 9.64 17.06
C GLN A 139 35.67 10.06 18.32
N LYS A 140 36.64 9.21 18.67
CA LYS A 140 37.65 9.39 19.72
C LYS A 140 38.39 10.71 19.61
#